data_AF-A0A0C1E6M9-F1
#
_entry.id   AF-A0A0C1E6M9-F1
#
_cell.length_a   1.000
_cell.length_b   1.000
_cell.length_c   1.000
_cell.angle_alpha   90.00
_cell.angle_beta   90.00
_cell.angle_gamma   90.00
#
_symmetry.space_group_name_H-M   'P 1'
#
loop_
_entity.id
_entity.type
_entity.pdbx_description
1 polymer ?
#
loop_
_entity_poly.entity_id
_entity_poly.type
_entity_poly.pdbx_seq_one_letter_code
_entity_poly.pdbx_strand_id
1 'polypeptide(L)'
;MAGREKYALVTGCGKGGIGEALVIEYARRGLKAIATVLPGESSQHLIDADITFFTLDVTVESSILDLKKNLQLLTNGQLDILVNNASQHLTLGIIAGYTMTAVDTDVASVQRMFEVNVFGPMRMVHHLHDMLINASGIIVNIGSIGGVVPYAYGGTKPNLPLAGWPAMECLNL
;
A
#
# COMPACT_ATOMS: atom_id res chain seq x y z
N MET A 1 0.38 -33.38 -4.04
CA MET A 1 -0.10 -32.47 -5.10
C MET A 1 0.49 -31.11 -4.80
N ALA A 2 1.36 -30.57 -5.67
CA ALA A 2 1.89 -29.22 -5.47
C ALA A 2 0.71 -28.24 -5.61
N GLY A 3 0.46 -27.44 -4.57
CA GLY A 3 -0.58 -26.41 -4.63
C GLY A 3 -0.28 -25.38 -5.72
N ARG A 4 -1.32 -24.69 -6.22
CA ARG A 4 -1.12 -23.61 -7.19
C ARG A 4 -0.20 -22.52 -6.62
N GLU A 5 0.56 -21.86 -7.49
CA GLU A 5 1.33 -20.69 -7.09
C GLU A 5 0.40 -19.59 -6.57
N LYS A 6 0.81 -18.90 -5.51
CA LYS A 6 0.06 -17.79 -4.91
C LYS A 6 0.82 -16.48 -5.07
N TYR A 7 0.13 -15.45 -5.54
CA TYR A 7 0.71 -14.14 -5.81
C TYR A 7 0.34 -13.11 -4.74
N ALA A 8 1.33 -12.44 -4.18
CA ALA A 8 1.13 -11.40 -3.16
C ALA A 8 1.70 -10.07 -3.64
N LEU A 9 0.83 -9.10 -3.88
CA LEU A 9 1.19 -7.73 -4.24
C LEU A 9 1.26 -6.87 -2.98
N VAL A 10 2.39 -6.20 -2.76
CA VAL A 10 2.58 -5.25 -1.66
C VAL A 10 2.89 -3.88 -2.24
N THR A 11 2.10 -2.86 -1.88
CA THR A 11 2.34 -1.49 -2.33
C THR A 11 3.30 -0.73 -1.41
N GLY A 12 4.14 0.16 -1.94
CA GLY A 12 5.02 1.01 -1.13
C GLY A 12 6.17 0.28 -0.44
N CYS A 13 6.93 -0.50 -1.23
CA CYS A 13 8.09 -1.29 -0.80
C CYS A 13 9.40 -0.51 -0.87
N GLY A 14 9.38 0.74 -0.42
CA GLY A 14 10.56 1.58 -0.32
C GLY A 14 11.61 0.98 0.62
N LYS A 15 12.88 1.34 0.39
CA LYS A 15 14.02 0.79 1.14
C LYS A 15 13.92 1.13 2.64
N GLY A 16 14.08 0.12 3.49
CA GLY A 16 13.92 0.20 4.95
C GLY A 16 12.46 0.25 5.42
N GLY A 17 11.49 0.11 4.51
CA GLY A 17 10.06 0.22 4.82
C GLY A 17 9.41 -1.10 5.23
N ILE A 18 8.20 -1.01 5.77
CA ILE A 18 7.37 -2.17 6.14
C ILE A 18 7.06 -3.02 4.89
N GLY A 19 6.79 -2.38 3.74
CA GLY A 19 6.48 -3.06 2.50
C GLY A 19 7.62 -3.96 2.00
N GLU A 20 8.87 -3.50 2.10
CA GLU A 20 10.05 -4.30 1.76
C GLU A 20 10.14 -5.54 2.66
N ALA A 21 10.04 -5.36 3.98
CA ALA A 21 10.10 -6.49 4.91
C ALA A 21 8.99 -7.52 4.64
N LEU A 22 7.77 -7.07 4.32
CA LEU A 22 6.65 -7.95 3.98
C LEU A 22 6.91 -8.72 2.69
N VAL A 23 7.38 -8.07 1.63
CA VAL A 23 7.59 -8.74 0.33
C VAL A 23 8.70 -9.79 0.42
N ILE A 24 9.77 -9.50 1.16
CA ILE A 24 10.86 -10.45 1.43
C ILE A 24 10.34 -11.65 2.22
N GLU A 25 9.52 -11.41 3.26
CA GLU A 25 8.96 -12.49 4.06
C GLU A 25 7.97 -13.35 3.27
N TYR A 26 7.15 -12.76 2.39
CA TYR A 26 6.27 -13.53 1.49
C TYR A 26 7.07 -14.42 0.54
N ALA A 27 8.14 -13.89 -0.06
CA ALA A 27 9.03 -14.68 -0.90
C ALA A 27 9.69 -15.82 -0.13
N ARG A 28 10.18 -15.55 1.10
CA ARG A 28 10.77 -16.57 1.99
C ARG A 28 9.77 -17.68 2.35
N ARG A 29 8.47 -17.37 2.40
CA ARG A 29 7.39 -18.34 2.64
C ARG A 29 6.91 -19.08 1.38
N GLY A 30 7.54 -18.82 0.23
CA GLY A 30 7.24 -19.51 -1.03
C GLY A 30 6.09 -18.91 -1.82
N LEU A 31 5.62 -17.69 -1.50
CA LEU A 31 4.70 -16.95 -2.36
C LEU A 31 5.46 -16.23 -3.46
N LYS A 32 4.80 -16.00 -4.60
CA LYS A 32 5.30 -15.10 -5.65
C LYS A 32 5.02 -13.67 -5.21
N ALA A 33 5.98 -13.09 -4.49
CA ALA A 33 5.86 -11.75 -3.95
C ALA A 33 6.18 -10.70 -5.03
N ILE A 34 5.31 -9.68 -5.12
CA ILE A 34 5.39 -8.59 -6.09
C ILE A 34 5.41 -7.28 -5.30
N ALA A 35 6.45 -6.49 -5.49
CA ALA A 35 6.62 -5.20 -4.83
C ALA A 35 6.17 -4.05 -5.74
N THR A 36 5.78 -2.93 -5.14
CA THR A 36 5.71 -1.66 -5.87
C THR A 36 6.51 -0.57 -5.18
N VAL A 37 7.18 0.27 -5.96
CA VAL A 37 7.93 1.44 -5.48
C VAL A 37 7.48 2.69 -6.23
N LEU A 38 7.71 3.88 -5.65
CA LEU A 38 7.39 5.12 -6.34
C LEU A 38 8.28 5.31 -7.58
N PRO A 39 7.79 5.98 -8.63
CA PRO A 39 8.64 6.38 -9.75
C PRO A 39 9.85 7.20 -9.28
N GLY A 40 11.06 6.78 -9.66
CA GLY A 40 12.31 7.45 -9.27
C GLY A 40 12.89 7.02 -7.92
N GLU A 41 12.21 6.16 -7.16
CA GLU A 41 12.75 5.54 -5.96
C GLU A 41 13.74 4.42 -6.33
N SER A 42 14.78 4.22 -5.51
CA SER A 42 15.73 3.12 -5.73
C SER A 42 15.04 1.77 -5.53
N SER A 43 15.21 0.86 -6.48
CA SER A 43 14.75 -0.52 -6.41
C SER A 43 15.88 -1.54 -6.26
N GLN A 44 17.12 -1.08 -6.03
CA GLN A 44 18.28 -1.96 -5.95
C GLN A 44 18.13 -3.03 -4.87
N HIS A 45 17.56 -2.68 -3.72
CA HIS A 45 17.30 -3.63 -2.63
C HIS A 45 16.34 -4.76 -3.02
N LEU A 46 15.39 -4.49 -3.92
CA LEU A 46 14.46 -5.51 -4.44
C LEU A 46 15.14 -6.41 -5.46
N ILE A 47 16.01 -5.85 -6.30
CA ILE A 47 16.83 -6.60 -7.26
C ILE A 47 17.77 -7.54 -6.50
N ASP A 48 18.46 -7.03 -5.48
CA ASP A 48 19.40 -7.81 -4.66
C ASP A 48 18.68 -8.96 -3.92
N ALA A 49 17.39 -8.82 -3.65
CA ALA A 49 16.53 -9.81 -3.00
C ALA A 49 15.77 -10.73 -3.98
N ASP A 50 16.01 -10.63 -5.29
CA ASP A 50 15.30 -11.38 -6.34
C ASP A 50 13.77 -11.23 -6.28
N ILE A 51 13.29 -10.02 -5.98
CA ILE A 51 11.87 -9.69 -5.89
C ILE A 51 11.40 -9.03 -7.20
N THR A 52 10.29 -9.53 -7.75
CA THR A 52 9.62 -8.86 -8.88
C THR A 52 9.01 -7.55 -8.43
N PHE A 53 9.25 -6.46 -9.15
CA PHE A 53 8.72 -5.14 -8.78
C PHE A 53 8.21 -4.33 -9.98
N PHE A 54 7.30 -3.39 -9.69
CA PHE A 54 6.78 -2.42 -10.65
C PHE A 54 6.79 -1.01 -10.04
N THR A 55 6.79 0.02 -10.89
CA THR A 55 6.54 1.38 -10.44
C THR A 55 5.05 1.61 -10.24
N LEU A 56 4.68 2.25 -9.13
CA LEU A 56 3.29 2.58 -8.83
C LEU A 56 3.19 3.91 -8.08
N ASP A 57 2.37 4.81 -8.61
CA ASP A 57 1.78 5.91 -7.85
C ASP A 57 0.27 5.65 -7.68
N VAL A 58 -0.15 5.38 -6.44
CA VAL A 58 -1.56 5.07 -6.10
C VAL A 58 -2.51 6.27 -6.26
N THR A 59 -1.97 7.47 -6.46
CA THR A 59 -2.76 8.68 -6.72
C THR A 59 -3.04 8.89 -8.21
N VAL A 60 -2.33 8.16 -9.08
CA VAL A 60 -2.41 8.31 -10.54
C VAL A 60 -3.06 7.08 -11.16
N GLU A 61 -4.28 7.24 -11.69
CA GLU A 61 -5.08 6.14 -12.23
C GLU A 61 -4.38 5.38 -13.36
N SER A 62 -3.71 6.08 -14.28
CA SER A 62 -2.95 5.43 -15.36
C SER A 62 -1.84 4.53 -14.83
N SER A 63 -1.18 4.91 -13.73
CA SER A 63 -0.15 4.08 -13.08
C SER A 63 -0.74 2.76 -12.57
N ILE A 64 -1.97 2.78 -12.05
CA ILE A 64 -2.66 1.58 -11.55
C ILE A 64 -3.08 0.69 -12.72
N LEU A 65 -3.57 1.27 -13.82
CA LEU A 65 -3.95 0.53 -15.01
C LEU A 65 -2.77 -0.16 -15.69
N ASP A 66 -1.61 0.49 -15.73
CA ASP A 66 -0.40 -0.11 -16.29
C ASP A 66 0.14 -1.24 -15.39
N LEU A 67 0.10 -1.06 -14.07
CA LEU A 67 0.36 -2.14 -13.12
C LEU A 67 -0.59 -3.33 -13.35
N LYS A 68 -1.90 -3.07 -13.48
CA LYS A 68 -2.90 -4.12 -13.72
C LYS A 68 -2.56 -4.96 -14.96
N LYS A 69 -2.19 -4.33 -16.08
CA LYS A 69 -1.80 -5.05 -17.31
C LYS A 69 -0.61 -5.98 -17.06
N ASN A 70 0.43 -5.48 -16.37
CA ASN A 70 1.60 -6.28 -16.04
C ASN A 70 1.25 -7.46 -15.12
N LEU A 71 0.41 -7.23 -14.11
CA LEU A 71 -0.06 -8.28 -13.20
C LEU A 71 -0.88 -9.34 -13.94
N GLN A 72 -1.77 -8.95 -14.84
CA GLN A 72 -2.58 -9.89 -15.63
C GLN A 72 -1.69 -10.85 -16.43
N LEU A 73 -0.64 -10.33 -17.05
CA LEU A 73 0.34 -11.14 -17.80
C LEU A 73 1.15 -12.06 -16.88
N LEU A 74 1.61 -11.54 -15.73
CA LEU A 74 2.48 -12.27 -14.80
C LEU A 74 1.74 -13.39 -14.05
N THR A 75 0.48 -13.16 -13.71
CA THR A 75 -0.29 -14.01 -12.78
C THR A 75 -1.40 -14.80 -13.44
N ASN A 76 -1.56 -14.67 -14.76
CA ASN A 76 -2.70 -15.19 -15.51
C ASN A 76 -4.04 -14.68 -14.95
N GLY A 77 -4.07 -13.40 -14.53
CA GLY A 77 -5.27 -12.73 -14.02
C GLY A 77 -5.70 -13.13 -12.60
N GLN A 78 -4.82 -13.69 -11.78
CA GLN A 78 -5.11 -14.12 -10.41
C GLN A 78 -4.25 -13.39 -9.38
N LEU A 79 -4.88 -12.78 -8.37
CA LEU A 79 -4.15 -12.13 -7.28
C LEU A 79 -4.65 -12.66 -5.92
N ASP A 80 -3.80 -13.39 -5.20
CA ASP A 80 -4.18 -14.00 -3.93
C ASP A 80 -4.18 -13.02 -2.76
N ILE A 81 -3.25 -12.08 -2.76
CA ILE A 81 -3.08 -11.13 -1.67
C ILE A 81 -2.78 -9.76 -2.25
N LEU A 82 -3.57 -8.76 -1.89
CA LEU A 82 -3.28 -7.35 -2.07
C LEU A 82 -3.00 -6.73 -0.71
N VAL A 83 -1.79 -6.23 -0.50
CA VAL A 83 -1.43 -5.45 0.69
C VAL A 83 -1.31 -3.98 0.31
N ASN A 84 -2.32 -3.19 0.70
CA ASN A 84 -2.29 -1.74 0.61
C ASN A 84 -1.44 -1.18 1.75
N ASN A 85 -0.14 -1.04 1.50
CA ASN A 85 0.86 -0.55 2.45
C ASN A 85 1.42 0.85 2.08
N ALA A 86 1.34 1.25 0.82
CA ALA A 86 1.76 2.58 0.38
C ALA A 86 1.09 3.65 1.25
N SER A 87 1.92 4.49 1.88
CA SER A 87 1.45 5.54 2.76
C SER A 87 2.32 6.78 2.65
N GLN A 88 1.72 7.93 2.94
CA GLN A 88 2.40 9.20 3.06
C GLN A 88 2.17 9.77 4.46
N HIS A 89 3.24 10.31 5.06
CA HIS A 89 3.16 11.13 6.26
C HIS A 89 3.23 12.62 5.90
N LEU A 90 2.68 13.47 6.76
CA LEU A 90 2.86 14.91 6.64
C LEU A 90 4.31 15.26 6.94
N THR A 91 4.96 15.91 5.99
CA THR A 91 6.29 16.51 6.17
C THR A 91 6.20 17.94 5.71
N LEU A 92 6.31 18.89 6.65
CA LEU A 92 6.45 20.31 6.34
C LEU A 92 7.88 20.73 6.67
N GLY A 93 8.72 20.81 5.64
CA GLY A 93 10.11 21.26 5.78
C GLY A 93 10.96 20.32 6.65
N ILE A 94 11.58 20.87 7.70
CA ILE A 94 12.60 20.20 8.53
C ILE A 94 11.98 19.43 9.73
N ILE A 95 10.67 19.59 9.98
CA ILE A 95 10.00 18.92 11.10
C ILE A 95 9.07 17.84 10.54
N ALA A 96 9.53 16.59 10.61
CA ALA A 96 8.66 15.43 10.49
C ALA A 96 7.97 15.21 11.84
N GLY A 97 6.73 15.68 11.96
CA GLY A 97 5.94 15.57 13.19
C GLY A 97 4.70 14.71 12.99
N TYR A 98 4.54 13.67 13.79
CA TYR A 98 3.27 12.93 13.92
C TYR A 98 2.17 13.74 14.62
N THR A 99 2.55 14.87 15.22
CA THR A 99 1.72 15.72 16.06
C THR A 99 1.97 17.18 15.68
N MET A 100 0.95 17.87 15.17
CA MET A 100 0.99 19.27 14.80
C MET A 100 -0.37 19.93 15.05
N THR A 101 -0.36 21.20 15.43
CA THR A 101 -1.63 21.90 15.68
C THR A 101 -2.39 22.09 14.37
N ALA A 102 -3.72 22.17 14.44
CA ALA A 102 -4.54 22.43 13.26
C ALA A 102 -4.23 23.80 12.62
N VAL A 103 -3.78 24.79 13.42
CA VAL A 103 -3.44 26.13 12.92
C VAL A 103 -2.13 26.14 12.14
N ASP A 104 -1.21 25.23 12.45
CA ASP A 104 0.09 25.11 11.76
C ASP A 104 0.03 24.11 10.58
N THR A 105 -1.15 23.57 10.27
CA THR A 105 -1.34 22.54 9.25
C THR A 105 -1.75 23.12 7.92
N ASP A 106 -0.94 22.84 6.89
CA ASP A 106 -1.33 23.08 5.51
C ASP A 106 -2.39 22.07 5.04
N VAL A 107 -3.55 22.59 4.64
CA VAL A 107 -4.68 21.78 4.15
C VAL A 107 -4.33 21.01 2.89
N ALA A 108 -3.51 21.58 1.99
CA ALA A 108 -3.11 20.88 0.76
C ALA A 108 -2.26 19.64 1.07
N SER A 109 -1.42 19.72 2.09
CA SER A 109 -0.64 18.57 2.59
C SER A 109 -1.54 17.48 3.19
N VAL A 110 -2.62 17.86 3.89
CA VAL A 110 -3.63 16.90 4.39
C VAL A 110 -4.39 16.24 3.24
N GLN A 111 -4.80 17.00 2.24
CA GLN A 111 -5.46 16.46 1.06
C GLN A 111 -4.58 15.43 0.35
N ARG A 112 -3.29 15.74 0.15
CA ARG A 112 -2.35 14.80 -0.45
C ARG A 112 -2.18 13.52 0.38
N MET A 113 -2.17 13.63 1.71
CA MET A 113 -2.16 12.46 2.58
C MET A 113 -3.40 11.59 2.38
N PHE A 114 -4.59 12.18 2.23
CA PHE A 114 -5.83 11.43 1.96
C PHE A 114 -5.80 10.75 0.58
N GLU A 115 -5.24 11.41 -0.43
CA GLU A 115 -5.06 10.84 -1.76
C GLU A 115 -4.28 9.52 -1.75
N VAL A 116 -3.23 9.44 -0.93
CA VAL A 116 -2.43 8.22 -0.79
C VAL A 116 -3.08 7.23 0.18
N ASN A 117 -3.39 7.66 1.40
CA ASN A 117 -3.70 6.75 2.50
C ASN A 117 -5.15 6.25 2.52
N VAL A 118 -6.07 6.97 1.86
CA VAL A 118 -7.51 6.63 1.85
C VAL A 118 -7.93 6.27 0.44
N PHE A 119 -7.75 7.19 -0.51
CA PHE A 119 -8.21 6.97 -1.88
C PHE A 119 -7.29 6.00 -2.66
N GLY A 120 -6.00 5.92 -2.31
CA GLY A 120 -5.08 4.94 -2.88
C GLY A 120 -5.56 3.49 -2.73
N PRO A 121 -5.77 2.97 -1.50
CA PRO A 121 -6.36 1.65 -1.27
C PRO A 121 -7.69 1.45 -2.02
N MET A 122 -8.58 2.45 -2.03
CA MET A 122 -9.87 2.36 -2.74
C MET A 122 -9.67 2.17 -4.24
N ARG A 123 -8.78 2.93 -4.88
CA ARG A 123 -8.47 2.79 -6.31
C ARG A 123 -7.83 1.44 -6.62
N MET A 124 -6.89 0.98 -5.78
CA MET A 124 -6.26 -0.34 -5.94
C MET A 124 -7.28 -1.46 -5.94
N VAL A 125 -8.21 -1.46 -4.98
CA VAL A 125 -9.31 -2.44 -4.93
C VAL A 125 -10.23 -2.27 -6.13
N HIS A 126 -10.64 -1.04 -6.46
CA HIS A 126 -11.53 -0.76 -7.59
C HIS A 126 -10.98 -1.31 -8.91
N HIS A 127 -9.68 -1.21 -9.17
CA HIS A 127 -9.12 -1.70 -10.44
C HIS A 127 -8.71 -3.17 -10.41
N LEU A 128 -8.35 -3.74 -9.26
CA LEU A 128 -7.83 -5.11 -9.16
C LEU A 128 -8.86 -6.14 -8.64
N HIS A 129 -10.10 -5.72 -8.33
CA HIS A 129 -11.13 -6.60 -7.76
C HIS A 129 -11.40 -7.85 -8.59
N ASP A 130 -11.37 -7.77 -9.93
CA ASP A 130 -11.58 -8.90 -10.82
C ASP A 130 -10.53 -10.00 -10.60
N MET A 131 -9.25 -9.63 -10.51
CA MET A 131 -8.16 -10.56 -10.26
C MET A 131 -8.20 -11.17 -8.86
N LEU A 132 -8.62 -10.37 -7.87
CA LEU A 132 -8.76 -10.80 -6.48
C LEU A 132 -9.93 -11.79 -6.33
N ILE A 133 -11.10 -11.48 -6.91
CA ILE A 133 -12.27 -12.37 -6.89
C ILE A 133 -11.96 -13.69 -7.58
N ASN A 134 -11.28 -13.66 -8.74
CA ASN A 134 -10.89 -14.86 -9.47
C ASN A 134 -9.98 -15.80 -8.68
N ALA A 135 -9.21 -15.26 -7.73
CA ALA A 135 -8.29 -16.03 -6.89
C ALA A 135 -8.89 -16.41 -5.52
N SER A 136 -10.10 -15.93 -5.19
CA SER A 136 -10.61 -15.88 -3.79
C SER A 136 -9.59 -15.24 -2.85
N GLY A 137 -9.09 -14.08 -3.29
CA GLY A 137 -7.99 -13.37 -2.67
C GLY A 137 -8.38 -12.60 -1.42
N ILE A 138 -7.35 -12.09 -0.75
CA ILE A 138 -7.47 -11.33 0.49
C ILE A 138 -6.90 -9.93 0.28
N ILE A 139 -7.65 -8.91 0.71
CA ILE A 139 -7.17 -7.53 0.75
C ILE A 139 -6.75 -7.21 2.18
N VAL A 140 -5.53 -6.73 2.36
CA VAL A 140 -4.97 -6.29 3.64
C VAL A 140 -4.66 -4.80 3.56
N ASN A 141 -5.25 -4.00 4.44
CA ASN A 141 -4.98 -2.57 4.52
C ASN A 141 -4.12 -2.27 5.74
N ILE A 142 -2.94 -1.69 5.52
CA ILE A 142 -2.03 -1.30 6.60
C ILE A 142 -2.42 0.09 7.11
N GLY A 143 -2.97 0.16 8.32
CA GLY A 143 -3.25 1.41 9.01
C GLY A 143 -2.20 1.73 10.07
N SER A 144 -2.56 2.61 11.00
CA SER A 144 -1.69 3.06 12.09
C SER A 144 -2.49 3.19 13.38
N ILE A 145 -1.82 3.02 14.52
CA ILE A 145 -2.42 3.28 15.84
C ILE A 145 -2.94 4.71 15.97
N GLY A 146 -2.38 5.68 15.25
CA GLY A 146 -2.91 7.06 15.17
C GLY A 146 -4.23 7.18 14.44
N GLY A 147 -4.70 6.12 13.79
CA GLY A 147 -6.07 5.99 13.29
C GLY A 147 -7.04 5.39 14.30
N VAL A 148 -6.63 5.14 15.55
CA VAL A 148 -7.49 4.55 16.59
C VAL A 148 -7.40 5.34 17.89
N VAL A 149 -6.19 5.75 18.27
CA VAL A 149 -5.92 6.50 19.49
C VAL A 149 -5.72 7.97 19.13
N PRO A 150 -6.55 8.90 19.65
CA PRO A 150 -6.31 10.32 19.46
C PRO A 150 -5.06 10.75 20.22
N TYR A 151 -4.13 11.41 19.53
CA TYR A 151 -2.95 12.02 20.14
C TYR A 151 -3.15 13.53 20.32
N ALA A 152 -2.52 14.12 21.33
CA ALA A 152 -2.42 15.57 21.42
C ALA A 152 -1.75 16.10 20.15
N TYR A 153 -2.40 17.08 19.51
CA TYR A 153 -1.99 17.59 18.20
C TYR A 153 -1.99 16.53 17.07
N GLY A 154 -2.72 15.42 17.20
CA GLY A 154 -2.82 14.36 16.18
C GLY A 154 -3.92 14.58 15.12
N GLY A 155 -4.46 15.80 14.98
CA GLY A 155 -5.66 16.06 14.18
C GLY A 155 -5.49 15.95 12.66
N THR A 156 -4.27 15.76 12.18
CA THR A 156 -3.90 15.88 10.76
C THR A 156 -3.64 14.53 10.09
N LYS A 157 -3.26 13.51 10.87
CA LYS A 157 -3.40 12.12 10.44
C LYS A 157 -4.90 11.85 10.33
N PRO A 158 -5.37 11.14 9.29
CA PRO A 158 -6.74 10.67 9.29
C PRO A 158 -6.90 9.83 10.56
N ASN A 159 -7.61 10.39 11.55
CA ASN A 159 -8.25 9.61 12.58
C ASN A 159 -9.25 8.73 11.83
N LEU A 160 -8.78 7.55 11.43
CA LEU A 160 -9.53 6.53 10.71
C LEU A 160 -10.82 6.05 11.42
N PRO A 161 -11.12 6.30 12.74
CA PRO A 161 -12.42 5.90 13.28
C PRO A 161 -13.57 6.70 12.64
N LEU A 162 -13.30 7.92 12.13
CA LEU A 162 -14.32 8.74 11.46
C LEU A 162 -14.58 8.31 10.00
N ALA A 163 -13.65 7.57 9.38
CA ALA A 163 -13.80 7.03 8.03
C ALA A 163 -14.24 5.55 8.02
N GLY A 164 -14.44 4.94 9.21
CA GLY A 164 -14.92 3.56 9.34
C GLY A 164 -13.86 2.48 9.12
N TRP A 165 -12.56 2.81 9.09
CA TRP A 165 -11.49 1.85 8.80
C TRP A 165 -10.71 1.48 10.09
N PRO A 166 -10.52 0.18 10.43
CA PRO A 166 -9.68 -0.25 11.55
C PRO A 166 -8.19 0.00 11.29
N ALA A 167 -7.35 -0.03 12.34
CA ALA A 167 -5.88 0.12 12.24
C ALA A 167 -5.20 -0.92 11.33
N MET A 168 -5.86 -2.05 11.08
CA MET A 168 -5.50 -3.04 10.07
C MET A 168 -6.76 -3.85 9.78
N GLU A 169 -7.10 -4.05 8.51
CA GLU A 169 -8.28 -4.83 8.13
C GLU A 169 -7.95 -5.79 7.00
N CYS A 170 -8.39 -7.04 7.16
CA CYS A 170 -8.33 -8.07 6.14
C CYS A 170 -9.75 -8.32 5.63
N LEU A 171 -10.00 -8.05 4.35
CA LEU A 171 -11.24 -8.41 3.67
C LEU A 171 -11.00 -9.69 2.87
N ASN A 172 -11.78 -10.73 3.16
CA ASN A 172 -11.80 -11.95 2.37
C ASN A 172 -12.88 -11.82 1.29
N LEU A 173 -12.52 -12.06 0.02
CA LEU A 173 -13.42 -12.09 -1.13
C LEU A 173 -13.81 -13.54 -1.47
#